data_AF-A0A8J6YFR4-F1
#
_entry.id   AF-A0A8J6YFR4-F1
#
_cell.length_a   1.000
_cell.length_b   1.000
_cell.length_c   1.000
_cell.angle_alpha   90.00
_cell.angle_beta   90.00
_cell.angle_gamma   90.00
#
_symmetry.space_group_name_H-M   'P 1'
#
loop_
_entity.id
_entity.type
_entity.pdbx_description
1 polymer ?
#
loop_
_entity_poly.entity_id
_entity_poly.type
_entity_poly.pdbx_seq_one_letter_code
_entity_poly.pdbx_strand_id
1 'polypeptide(L)'
;MEKVLVIGAARSGIAAAKILHESGAQVILSDSKENLNVDLPGVEIKLGKQSEELLRGVDKIIVSPAVPIKIPLLRTAAQKNIPIISEVELPF
;
A
#
# COMPACT_ATOMS: atom_id res chain seq x y z
N MET A 1 11.52 -10.85 -6.43
CA MET A 1 10.23 -10.85 -5.70
C MET A 1 9.75 -9.42 -5.68
N GLU A 2 8.58 -9.13 -6.23
CA GLU A 2 8.07 -7.76 -6.36
C GLU A 2 7.65 -7.24 -4.98
N LYS A 3 8.03 -6.01 -4.63
CA LYS A 3 7.66 -5.34 -3.37
C LYS A 3 6.58 -4.30 -3.62
N VAL A 4 5.41 -4.52 -3.02
CA VAL A 4 4.22 -3.71 -3.25
C VAL A 4 3.79 -3.00 -1.96
N LEU A 5 3.58 -1.69 -2.05
CA LEU A 5 3.03 -0.88 -0.97
C LEU A 5 1.54 -0.64 -1.23
N VAL A 6 0.69 -1.10 -0.34
CA VAL A 6 -0.76 -0.86 -0.37
C VAL A 6 -1.09 0.26 0.61
N ILE A 7 -1.72 1.34 0.13
CA ILE A 7 -2.13 2.49 0.93
C ILE A 7 -3.65 2.48 1.12
N GLY A 8 -4.07 2.37 2.37
CA GLY A 8 -5.45 2.22 2.83
C GLY A 8 -5.70 0.82 3.37
N ALA A 9 -5.99 0.70 4.67
CA ALA A 9 -6.25 -0.57 5.35
C ALA A 9 -7.73 -0.74 5.73
N ALA A 10 -8.63 -0.24 4.89
CA ALA A 10 -10.04 -0.58 4.93
C ALA A 10 -10.28 -1.97 4.29
N ARG A 11 -11.53 -2.33 4.02
CA ARG A 11 -11.89 -3.66 3.50
C ARG A 11 -11.20 -4.00 2.18
N SER A 12 -11.18 -3.05 1.24
CA SER A 12 -10.69 -3.27 -0.12
C SER A 12 -9.16 -3.39 -0.11
N GLY A 13 -8.44 -2.44 0.51
CA GLY A 13 -6.99 -2.51 0.61
C GLY A 13 -6.45 -3.74 1.38
N ILE A 14 -7.16 -4.23 2.40
CA ILE A 14 -6.83 -5.51 3.05
C ILE A 14 -6.96 -6.67 2.04
N ALA A 15 -8.03 -6.72 1.26
CA ALA A 15 -8.23 -7.75 0.24
C ALA A 15 -7.15 -7.69 -0.85
N ALA A 16 -6.83 -6.50 -1.35
CA ALA A 16 -5.76 -6.30 -2.33
C ALA A 16 -4.40 -6.75 -1.77
N ALA A 17 -4.06 -6.38 -0.53
CA ALA A 17 -2.83 -6.80 0.12
C ALA A 17 -2.73 -8.32 0.25
N LYS A 18 -3.85 -8.98 0.59
CA LYS A 18 -3.93 -10.43 0.69
C LYS A 18 -3.67 -11.11 -0.66
N ILE A 19 -4.38 -10.69 -1.71
CA ILE A 19 -4.26 -11.28 -3.06
C ILE A 19 -2.84 -11.11 -3.61
N LEU A 20 -2.24 -9.93 -3.42
CA LEU A 20 -0.87 -9.65 -3.84
C LEU A 20 0.14 -10.55 -3.09
N HIS A 21 -0.06 -10.75 -1.79
CA HIS A 21 0.78 -11.64 -1.01
C HIS A 21 0.66 -13.10 -1.47
N GLU A 22 -0.57 -13.58 -1.67
CA GLU A 22 -0.86 -14.93 -2.20
C GLU A 22 -0.29 -15.13 -3.61
N SER A 23 -0.14 -14.04 -4.39
CA SER A 23 0.52 -14.04 -5.71
C SER A 23 2.06 -14.02 -5.63
N GLY A 24 2.64 -14.04 -4.43
CA GLY A 24 4.09 -14.10 -4.20
C GLY A 24 4.78 -12.73 -4.08
N ALA A 25 4.04 -11.64 -3.94
CA ALA A 25 4.63 -10.32 -3.68
C ALA A 25 5.01 -10.15 -2.20
N GLN A 26 6.05 -9.36 -1.96
CA GLN A 26 6.34 -8.81 -0.63
C GLN A 26 5.45 -7.59 -0.42
N VAL A 27 4.47 -7.70 0.48
CA VAL A 27 3.46 -6.65 0.65
C VAL A 27 3.68 -5.89 1.95
N ILE A 28 3.61 -4.56 1.86
CA ILE A 28 3.45 -3.66 3.00
C ILE A 28 2.06 -3.03 2.90
N LEU A 29 1.22 -3.20 3.92
CA LEU A 29 -0.07 -2.52 4.05
C LEU A 29 0.07 -1.34 5.02
N SER A 30 -0.31 -0.15 4.58
CA SER A 30 -0.19 1.07 5.40
C SER A 30 -1.45 1.92 5.39
N ASP A 31 -1.77 2.50 6.54
CA ASP A 31 -2.87 3.46 6.70
C ASP A 31 -2.43 4.58 7.66
N SER A 32 -2.98 5.78 7.48
CA SER A 32 -2.68 6.92 8.34
C SER A 32 -3.30 6.81 9.74
N LYS A 33 -4.29 5.93 9.91
CA LYS A 33 -4.93 5.65 11.20
C LYS A 33 -4.08 4.67 12.01
N GLU A 34 -3.87 4.97 13.29
CA GLU A 34 -3.08 4.13 14.20
C GLU A 34 -3.88 2.98 14.82
N ASN A 35 -5.17 3.17 15.07
CA ASN A 35 -6.01 2.24 15.84
C ASN A 35 -6.84 1.30 14.95
N LEU A 36 -6.25 0.79 13.86
CA LEU A 36 -6.91 -0.21 13.02
C LEU A 36 -6.53 -1.61 13.50
N ASN A 37 -7.55 -2.46 13.68
CA ASN A 37 -7.33 -3.88 13.95
C ASN A 37 -7.23 -4.63 12.62
N VAL A 38 -6.01 -4.87 12.16
CA VAL A 38 -5.72 -5.58 10.92
C VAL A 38 -4.82 -6.76 11.25
N ASP A 39 -5.26 -7.96 10.91
CA ASP A 39 -4.47 -9.17 11.03
C ASP A 39 -4.37 -9.83 9.65
N LEU A 40 -3.15 -9.81 9.09
CA LEU A 40 -2.87 -10.35 7.76
C LEU A 40 -1.50 -11.04 7.79
N PRO A 41 -1.45 -12.33 8.18
CA PRO A 41 -0.20 -13.08 8.24
C PRO A 41 0.58 -13.03 6.94
N GLY A 42 1.89 -12.81 7.02
CA GLY A 42 2.77 -12.71 5.86
C GLY A 42 2.83 -11.34 5.18
N VAL A 43 2.00 -10.38 5.63
CA VAL A 43 2.02 -8.99 5.16
C VAL A 43 2.54 -8.07 6.28
N GLU A 44 3.45 -7.18 5.93
CA GLU A 44 3.96 -6.18 6.86
C GLU A 44 2.93 -5.06 7.05
N ILE A 45 2.52 -4.78 8.28
CA ILE A 45 1.51 -3.76 8.59
C ILE A 45 2.19 -2.54 9.21
N LYS A 46 1.96 -1.36 8.62
CA LYS A 46 2.52 -0.07 9.07
C LYS A 46 1.43 0.98 9.20
N LEU A 47 0.93 1.13 10.43
CA LEU A 47 -0.13 2.08 10.77
C LEU A 47 0.44 3.41 11.28
N GLY A 48 -0.35 4.47 11.14
CA GLY A 48 -0.02 5.79 11.63
C GLY A 48 0.77 6.63 10.62
N LYS A 49 1.73 7.40 11.12
CA LYS A 49 2.45 8.37 10.28
C LYS A 49 3.20 7.68 9.14
N GLN A 50 2.85 8.04 7.91
CA GLN A 50 3.48 7.53 6.70
C GLN A 50 4.69 8.39 6.33
N SER A 51 5.89 7.82 6.43
CA SER A 51 7.16 8.45 6.06
C SER A 51 7.66 7.93 4.70
N GLU A 52 8.58 8.67 4.09
CA GLU A 52 9.22 8.28 2.82
C GLU A 52 10.00 6.96 2.91
N GLU A 53 10.32 6.49 4.12
CA GLU A 53 11.00 5.20 4.31
C GLU A 53 10.17 4.02 3.84
N LEU A 54 8.84 4.16 3.83
CA LEU A 54 7.93 3.17 3.26
C LEU A 54 8.18 2.93 1.77
N LEU A 55 8.74 3.91 1.05
CA LEU A 55 9.04 3.82 -0.37
C LEU A 55 10.34 3.06 -0.67
N ARG A 56 11.11 2.68 0.36
CA ARG A 56 12.43 2.05 0.17
C ARG A 56 12.27 0.67 -0.47
N GLY A 57 12.76 0.57 -1.71
CA GLY A 57 12.74 -0.65 -2.51
C GLY A 57 11.34 -1.07 -2.97
N VAL A 58 10.36 -0.17 -2.94
CA VAL A 58 9.00 -0.42 -3.44
C VAL A 58 9.00 -0.33 -4.96
N ASP A 59 8.47 -1.38 -5.62
CA ASP A 59 8.36 -1.46 -7.07
C ASP A 59 7.10 -0.77 -7.58
N LYS A 60 5.99 -0.84 -6.82
CA LYS A 60 4.73 -0.14 -7.13
C LYS A 60 3.89 0.13 -5.89
N ILE A 61 3.01 1.11 -6.00
CA ILE A 61 2.04 1.48 -4.98
C ILE A 61 0.64 1.18 -5.50
N ILE A 62 -0.14 0.48 -4.68
CA ILE A 62 -1.59 0.33 -4.85
C ILE A 62 -2.26 1.27 -3.87
N VAL A 63 -3.17 2.12 -4.34
CA VAL A 63 -3.85 3.10 -3.50
C VAL A 63 -5.36 2.88 -3.56
N SER A 64 -6.01 2.77 -2.39
CA SER A 64 -7.47 2.74 -2.34
C SER A 64 -8.04 4.10 -2.79
N PRO A 65 -9.15 4.15 -3.57
CA PRO A 65 -9.71 5.40 -4.11
C PRO A 65 -10.07 6.47 -3.07
N ALA A 66 -10.35 6.06 -1.84
CA ALA A 66 -10.68 6.95 -0.73
C ALA A 66 -9.46 7.71 -0.17
N VAL A 67 -8.24 7.29 -0.52
CA VAL A 67 -7.00 7.94 -0.07
C VAL A 67 -6.74 9.16 -0.96
N PRO A 68 -6.52 10.36 -0.39
CA PRO A 68 -6.21 11.54 -1.18
C PRO A 68 -4.89 11.36 -1.95
N ILE A 69 -4.93 11.48 -3.28
CA ILE A 69 -3.73 11.42 -4.14
C ILE A 69 -2.66 12.49 -3.79
N LYS A 70 -3.06 13.57 -3.11
CA LYS A 70 -2.18 14.69 -2.76
C LYS A 70 -1.36 14.47 -1.49
N ILE A 71 -1.45 13.32 -0.81
CA ILE A 71 -0.66 13.07 0.41
C ILE A 71 0.85 13.15 0.11
N PRO A 72 1.68 13.61 1.08
CA PRO A 72 3.12 13.77 0.87
C PRO A 72 3.80 12.51 0.34
N LEU A 73 3.44 11.33 0.86
CA LEU A 73 4.02 10.06 0.45
C LEU A 73 3.85 9.78 -1.05
N LEU A 74 2.64 9.98 -1.60
CA LEU A 74 2.35 9.72 -3.01
C LEU A 74 3.03 10.74 -3.93
N ARG A 75 3.19 11.99 -3.48
CA ARG A 75 4.00 12.98 -4.21
C ARG A 75 5.46 12.55 -4.30
N THR A 76 6.04 12.13 -3.19
CA THR A 76 7.42 11.61 -3.17
C THR A 76 7.56 10.38 -4.05
N ALA A 77 6.59 9.46 -4.02
CA ALA A 77 6.58 8.28 -4.86
C ALA A 77 6.57 8.64 -6.36
N ALA A 78 5.72 9.59 -6.76
CA ALA A 78 5.66 10.09 -8.13
C ALA A 78 6.99 10.74 -8.55
N GLN A 79 7.63 11.52 -7.67
CA GLN A 79 8.95 12.11 -7.92
C GLN A 79 10.05 11.05 -8.09
N LYS A 80 9.91 9.91 -7.42
CA LYS A 80 10.81 8.74 -7.55
C LYS A 80 10.44 7.83 -8.73
N ASN A 81 9.46 8.21 -9.56
CA ASN A 81 8.93 7.41 -10.65
C ASN A 81 8.42 6.02 -10.22
N ILE A 82 7.94 5.90 -8.97
CA ILE A 82 7.29 4.68 -8.51
C ILE A 82 5.85 4.70 -9.06
N PRO A 83 5.42 3.68 -9.82
CA PRO A 83 4.06 3.57 -10.31
C PRO A 83 3.04 3.62 -9.18
N ILE A 84 2.00 4.44 -9.34
CA ILE A 84 0.86 4.53 -8.42
C ILE A 84 -0.37 4.09 -9.20
N ILE A 85 -0.98 3.00 -8.76
CA ILE A 85 -2.11 2.35 -9.43
C ILE A 85 -3.30 2.40 -8.48
N SER A 86 -4.46 2.80 -8.98
CA SER A 86 -5.68 2.72 -8.18
C SER A 86 -6.04 1.25 -7.97
N GLU A 87 -6.48 0.90 -6.77
CA GLU A 87 -6.91 -0.46 -6.45
C GLU A 87 -7.99 -0.99 -7.42
N VAL A 88 -8.85 -0.11 -7.95
CA VAL A 88 -9.92 -0.49 -8.90
C VAL A 88 -9.41 -0.89 -10.28
N GLU A 89 -8.14 -0.63 -10.60
CA GLU A 89 -7.50 -0.99 -11.86
C GLU A 89 -6.83 -2.38 -11.78
N LEU A 90 -6.78 -2.99 -10.58
CA LEU A 90 -6.23 -4.33 -10.44
C LEU A 90 -7.18 -5.38 -11.04
N PRO A 91 -6.68 -6.28 -11.88
CA PRO A 91 -7.45 -7.42 -12.38
C PRO A 91 -7.48 -8.48 -11.28
N PHE A 92 -8.49 -8.41 -10.42
CA PHE A 92 -8.77 -9.48 -9.45
C PHE A 92 -9.60 -10.59 -10.10
#